data_AF-A0AAC8TCT2-F1
#
_entry.id   AF-A0AAC8TCT2-F1
#
_cell.length_a   1.000
_cell.length_b   1.000
_cell.length_c   1.000
_cell.angle_alpha   90.00
_cell.angle_beta   90.00
_cell.angle_gamma   90.00
#
_symmetry.space_group_name_H-M   'P 1'
#
loop_
_entity.id
_entity.type
_entity.pdbx_description
1 polymer ?
#
loop_
_entity_poly.entity_id
_entity_poly.type
_entity_poly.pdbx_seq_one_letter_code
_entity_poly.pdbx_strand_id
1 'polypeptide(L)'
;MPKGAVISFDLKPQGSEDYKTAYSILGNAGFTVTTPNMTIFLPNTTVVGTIPDDWTAERLRDAVIFEFRNAGLNLTSILCGVITDWAVLGDRVDYKTLAR
;
A
#
# COMPACT_ATOMS: atom_id res chain seq x y z
N MET A 1 -5.29 10.12 16.04
CA MET A 1 -4.02 9.35 16.16
C MET A 1 -3.56 8.94 14.76
N PRO A 2 -2.27 8.68 14.49
CA PRO A 2 -1.85 8.19 13.18
C PRO A 2 -2.59 6.92 12.78
N LYS A 3 -3.01 6.81 11.52
CA LYS A 3 -3.74 5.64 11.00
C LYS A 3 -2.79 4.75 10.22
N GLY A 4 -2.98 3.44 10.34
CA GLY A 4 -2.28 2.49 9.47
C GLY A 4 -2.72 2.66 8.01
N ALA A 5 -1.79 2.55 7.08
CA ALA A 5 -2.07 2.63 5.65
C ALA A 5 -1.32 1.56 4.86
N VAL A 6 -1.87 1.19 3.71
CA VAL A 6 -1.31 0.24 2.76
C VAL A 6 -1.26 0.88 1.37
N ILE A 7 -0.17 0.66 0.64
CA ILE A 7 0.01 1.12 -0.74
C ILE A 7 0.50 -0.07 -1.55
N SER A 8 -0.15 -0.35 -2.68
CA SER A 8 0.31 -1.31 -3.69
C SER A 8 0.34 -0.63 -5.04
N PHE A 9 1.37 -0.85 -5.85
CA PHE A 9 1.58 -0.11 -7.10
C PHE A 9 2.30 -0.91 -8.18
N ASP A 10 2.08 -0.54 -9.44
CA ASP A 10 2.82 -1.08 -10.59
C ASP A 10 3.40 0.04 -11.46
N LEU A 11 4.58 -0.18 -12.01
CA LEU A 11 5.32 0.76 -12.87
C LEU A 11 5.52 0.19 -14.28
N LYS A 12 5.72 1.07 -15.28
CA LYS A 12 6.10 0.70 -16.66
C LYS A 12 7.23 1.59 -17.22
N PRO A 13 8.31 1.04 -17.78
CA PRO A 13 8.65 -0.38 -17.80
C PRO A 13 8.90 -0.91 -16.37
N GLN A 14 8.81 -2.21 -16.16
CA GLN A 14 9.07 -2.82 -14.84
C GLN A 14 10.58 -2.95 -14.59
N GLY A 15 11.29 -1.81 -14.62
CA GLY A 15 12.73 -1.75 -14.37
C GLY A 15 13.03 -1.87 -12.87
N SER A 16 14.12 -2.56 -12.50
CA SER A 16 14.52 -2.69 -11.10
C SER A 16 14.84 -1.34 -10.45
N GLU A 17 15.39 -0.39 -11.20
CA GLU A 17 15.77 0.93 -10.69
C GLU A 17 14.55 1.82 -10.39
N ASP A 18 13.48 1.71 -11.19
CA ASP A 18 12.24 2.45 -10.96
C ASP A 18 11.57 2.00 -9.66
N TYR A 19 11.52 0.68 -9.41
CA TYR A 19 11.01 0.14 -8.16
C TYR A 19 11.89 0.50 -6.97
N LYS A 20 13.23 0.48 -7.10
CA LYS A 20 14.13 0.94 -6.04
C LYS A 20 13.87 2.41 -5.67
N THR A 21 13.69 3.25 -6.68
CA THR A 21 13.37 4.68 -6.50
C THR A 21 12.03 4.83 -5.80
N ALA A 22 10.99 4.10 -6.24
CA ALA A 22 9.68 4.09 -5.61
C ALA A 22 9.74 3.68 -4.13
N TYR A 23 10.45 2.59 -3.81
CA TYR A 23 10.63 2.15 -2.42
C TYR A 23 11.44 3.14 -1.59
N SER A 24 12.41 3.84 -2.19
CA SER A 24 13.17 4.87 -1.47
C SER A 24 12.30 6.08 -1.13
N ILE A 25 11.45 6.55 -2.05
CA ILE A 25 10.49 7.64 -1.81
C ILE A 25 9.53 7.26 -0.68
N LEU A 26 8.92 6.08 -0.79
CA LEU A 26 7.96 5.59 0.20
C LEU A 26 8.64 5.32 1.55
N GLY A 27 9.87 4.80 1.54
CA GLY A 27 10.71 4.60 2.73
C GLY A 27 11.01 5.88 3.48
N ASN A 28 11.36 6.95 2.76
CA ASN A 28 11.59 8.28 3.35
C ASN A 28 10.31 8.87 3.96
N ALA A 29 9.13 8.48 3.46
CA ALA A 29 7.83 8.84 4.01
C ALA A 29 7.37 7.91 5.16
N GLY A 30 8.20 6.95 5.59
CA GLY A 30 7.91 6.05 6.70
C GLY A 30 7.13 4.78 6.32
N PHE A 31 7.02 4.45 5.03
CA PHE A 31 6.45 3.19 4.58
C PHE A 31 7.52 2.11 4.44
N THR A 32 7.17 0.86 4.76
CA THR A 32 8.09 -0.28 4.70
C THR A 32 7.47 -1.43 3.92
N VAL A 33 8.30 -2.16 3.17
CA VAL A 33 7.89 -3.41 2.54
C VAL A 33 7.57 -4.41 3.64
N THR A 34 6.35 -4.93 3.65
CA THR A 34 5.98 -5.99 4.60
C THR A 34 6.23 -7.33 3.93
N THR A 35 7.06 -8.17 4.53
CA THR A 35 7.09 -9.58 4.16
C THR A 35 5.71 -10.16 4.46
N PRO A 36 4.99 -10.74 3.49
CA PRO A 36 3.68 -11.32 3.73
C PRO A 36 3.78 -12.32 4.87
N ASN A 37 3.11 -12.03 5.99
CA ASN A 37 2.77 -13.08 6.93
C ASN A 37 1.87 -14.04 6.12
N MET A 38 2.21 -15.33 6.08
CA MET A 38 1.59 -16.35 5.19
C MET A 38 0.06 -16.47 5.30
N THR A 39 -0.59 -15.71 6.18
CA THR A 39 -2.05 -15.58 6.32
C THR A 39 -2.66 -14.62 5.28
N ILE A 40 -1.90 -13.62 4.78
CA ILE A 40 -2.37 -12.66 3.77
C ILE A 40 -1.27 -12.48 2.72
N PHE A 41 -1.50 -13.01 1.52
CA PHE A 41 -0.57 -12.84 0.40
C PHE A 41 -0.73 -11.43 -0.18
N LEU A 42 0.27 -10.57 0.03
CA LEU A 42 0.35 -9.25 -0.58
C LEU A 42 1.34 -9.27 -1.75
N PRO A 43 1.06 -8.55 -2.85
CA PRO A 43 2.04 -8.38 -3.92
C PRO A 43 3.35 -7.81 -3.37
N ASN A 44 4.49 -8.21 -3.94
CA ASN A 44 5.82 -7.69 -3.55
C ASN A 44 5.98 -6.18 -3.73
N THR A 45 5.05 -5.54 -4.45
CA THR A 45 4.94 -4.09 -4.65
C THR A 45 4.13 -3.37 -3.57
N THR A 46 3.84 -4.06 -2.48
CA THR A 46 3.03 -3.53 -1.38
C THR A 46 3.91 -3.05 -0.24
N VAL A 47 3.62 -1.84 0.26
CA VAL A 47 4.21 -1.27 1.46
C VAL A 47 3.14 -0.88 2.47
N VAL A 48 3.51 -0.86 3.74
CA VAL A 48 2.65 -0.41 4.85
C VAL A 48 3.34 0.66 5.66
N GLY A 49 2.57 1.54 6.27
CA GLY A 49 3.09 2.62 7.10
C GLY A 49 1.98 3.26 7.91
N THR A 50 2.25 4.45 8.43
CA THR A 50 1.25 5.26 9.11
C THR A 50 1.10 6.61 8.42
N ILE A 51 -0.14 7.09 8.33
CA ILE A 51 -0.47 8.42 7.81
C ILE A 51 -1.06 9.29 8.92
N PRO A 52 -1.06 10.63 8.75
CA PRO A 52 -1.79 11.53 9.63
C PRO A 52 -3.28 11.18 9.72
N ASP A 53 -3.90 11.48 10.85
CA ASP A 53 -5.30 11.12 11.16
C ASP A 53 -6.31 11.75 10.19
N ASP A 54 -5.99 12.94 9.68
CA ASP A 54 -6.80 13.72 8.74
C ASP A 54 -6.62 13.28 7.28
N TRP A 55 -5.77 12.30 7.00
CA TRP A 55 -5.56 11.80 5.64
C TRP A 55 -6.57 10.71 5.28
N THR A 56 -7.09 10.79 4.06
CA THR A 56 -7.90 9.76 3.42
C THR A 56 -7.03 8.88 2.51
N ALA A 57 -7.55 7.72 2.10
CA ALA A 57 -6.90 6.88 1.10
C ALA A 57 -6.68 7.63 -0.23
N GLU A 58 -7.63 8.49 -0.63
CA GLU A 58 -7.52 9.30 -1.86
C GLU A 58 -6.42 10.35 -1.73
N ARG A 59 -6.35 11.06 -0.59
CA ARG A 59 -5.29 12.03 -0.35
C ARG A 59 -3.91 11.37 -0.35
N LEU A 60 -3.79 10.20 0.27
CA LEU A 60 -2.56 9.40 0.22
C LEU A 60 -2.20 9.04 -1.22
N ARG A 61 -3.17 8.55 -2.00
CA ARG A 61 -2.97 8.20 -3.41
C ARG A 61 -2.46 9.40 -4.21
N ASP A 62 -3.09 10.56 -4.08
CA ASP A 62 -2.71 11.77 -4.83
C ASP A 62 -1.30 12.24 -4.45
N ALA A 63 -0.94 12.19 -3.17
CA ALA A 63 0.40 12.51 -2.69
C ALA A 63 1.46 11.55 -3.29
N VAL A 64 1.20 10.24 -3.29
CA VAL A 64 2.14 9.25 -3.86
C VAL A 64 2.27 9.43 -5.37
N ILE A 65 1.17 9.65 -6.09
CA ILE A 65 1.19 9.93 -7.54
C ILE A 65 2.03 11.17 -7.83
N PHE A 66 1.88 12.24 -7.04
CA PHE A 66 2.65 13.46 -7.20
C PHE A 66 4.15 13.21 -7.04
N GLU A 67 4.56 12.55 -5.96
CA GLU A 67 5.97 12.23 -5.72
C GLU A 67 6.56 11.32 -6.81
N PHE A 68 5.80 10.31 -7.24
CA PHE A 68 6.25 9.39 -8.28
C PHE A 68 6.44 10.10 -9.63
N ARG A 69 5.50 10.98 -10.00
CA ARG A 69 5.63 11.80 -11.22
C ARG A 69 6.82 12.75 -11.17
N ASN A 70 7.06 13.39 -10.02
CA ASN A 70 8.22 14.27 -9.85
C ASN A 70 9.55 13.51 -9.97
N ALA A 71 9.57 12.24 -9.55
CA ALA A 71 10.72 11.36 -9.71
C ALA A 71 10.83 10.73 -11.12
N GLY A 72 9.92 11.05 -12.05
CA GLY A 72 9.92 10.48 -13.40
C GLY A 72 9.42 9.04 -13.48
N LEU A 73 8.81 8.52 -12.41
CA LEU A 73 8.26 7.17 -12.38
C LEU A 73 6.95 7.11 -13.16
N ASN A 74 6.86 6.13 -14.06
CA ASN A 74 5.68 5.95 -14.88
C ASN A 74 4.75 4.90 -14.25
N LEU A 75 3.80 5.41 -13.46
CA LEU A 75 2.82 4.63 -12.73
C LEU A 75 1.76 4.03 -13.67
N THR A 76 1.59 2.71 -13.60
CA THR A 76 0.55 1.97 -14.33
C THR A 76 -0.69 1.78 -13.48
N SER A 77 -0.52 1.39 -12.22
CA SER A 77 -1.60 1.14 -11.27
C SER A 77 -1.16 1.57 -9.88
N ILE A 78 -2.12 2.04 -9.07
CA ILE A 78 -1.90 2.26 -7.64
C ILE A 78 -3.20 2.01 -6.88
N LEU A 79 -3.05 1.37 -5.74
CA LEU A 79 -4.09 1.19 -4.75
C LEU A 79 -3.55 1.70 -3.41
N CYS A 80 -4.28 2.59 -2.77
CA CYS A 80 -4.02 3.06 -1.42
C CYS A 80 -5.22 2.73 -0.55
N GLY A 81 -4.97 2.32 0.69
CA GLY A 81 -6.02 2.02 1.66
C GLY A 81 -5.59 2.47 3.05
N VAL A 82 -6.57 2.84 3.87
CA VAL A 82 -6.38 3.05 5.31
C VAL A 82 -6.85 1.78 6.01
N ILE A 83 -6.02 1.22 6.90
CA ILE A 83 -6.28 -0.09 7.53
C ILE A 83 -7.61 -0.10 8.30
N THR A 84 -8.03 1.02 8.86
CA THR A 84 -9.34 1.15 9.52
C THR A 84 -10.51 0.91 8.56
N ASP A 85 -10.36 1.26 7.29
CA ASP A 85 -11.40 1.06 6.27
C ASP A 85 -11.52 -0.43 5.89
N TRP A 86 -10.46 -1.20 6.14
CA TRP A 86 -10.36 -2.64 5.83
C TRP A 86 -10.70 -3.51 7.05
N ALA A 87 -10.53 -2.98 8.26
CA ALA A 87 -10.90 -3.67 9.51
C ALA A 87 -12.41 -3.99 9.59
N VAL A 88 -13.25 -3.29 8.83
CA VAL A 88 -14.70 -3.56 8.73
C VAL A 88 -15.02 -4.77 7.84
N LEU A 89 -14.12 -5.17 6.94
CA LEU A 89 -14.25 -6.40 6.14
C LEU A 89 -13.81 -7.67 6.90
N GLY A 90 -13.26 -7.50 8.10
CA GLY A 90 -12.63 -8.53 8.90
C GLY A 90 -13.51 -9.14 9.99
N ASP A 91 -14.83 -9.23 9.79
CA ASP A 91 -15.57 -10.22 10.58
C ASP A 91 -14.98 -11.59 10.25
N ARG A 92 -14.50 -12.25 11.31
CA ARG A 92 -13.76 -13.49 11.26
C ARG A 92 -14.61 -14.55 10.53
N VAL A 93 -14.27 -14.86 9.28
CA VAL A 93 -14.90 -15.97 8.55
C VAL A 93 -14.45 -17.26 9.22
N ASP A 94 -15.28 -17.80 10.10
CA ASP A 94 -15.06 -19.10 10.72
C ASP A 94 -15.35 -20.19 9.68
N TYR A 95 -14.31 -20.64 8.96
CA TYR A 95 -14.42 -21.65 7.89
C TYR A 95 -15.05 -22.97 8.36
N LYS A 96 -15.17 -23.23 9.66
CA LYS A 96 -15.91 -24.38 10.20
C LYS A 96 -17.43 -24.27 10.02
N THR A 97 -17.97 -23.09 9.71
CA THR A 97 -19.40 -22.90 9.45
C THR A 97 -19.80 -22.99 7.98
N LEU A 98 -18.84 -22.97 7.05
CA LEU A 98 -19.09 -23.01 5.60
C LEU A 98 -19.03 -24.43 4.98
N ALA A 99 -18.61 -25.44 5.75
CA ALA A 99 -18.70 -26.84 5.35
C ALA A 99 -19.95 -27.48 5.98
N ARG A 100 -21.06 -27.45 5.25
CA ARG A 100 -22.19 -28.38 5.41
C ARG A 100 -22.36 -29.17 4.13
#